data_AF-A0A821FY00-F1
#
_entry.id   AF-A0A821FY00-F1
#
_cell.length_a   1.000
_cell.length_b   1.000
_cell.length_c   1.000
_cell.angle_alpha   90.00
_cell.angle_beta   90.00
_cell.angle_gamma   90.00
#
_symmetry.space_group_name_H-M   'P 1'
#
loop_
_entity.id
_entity.type
_entity.pdbx_description
1 polymer ?
#
loop_
_entity_poly.entity_id
_entity_poly.type
_entity_poly.pdbx_seq_one_letter_code
_entity_poly.pdbx_strand_id
1 'polypeptide(L)'
;MVYLSLQVNDLGDIRFNRVKFSYPCQPILIIVNMLKLIIKTESGICCQYEINVGASGCGKSTIIQLLERFYDLFDHMNIKELNINSFRSHMSLLGQQPILCSMSIAENIQYELQNFTFDQIINTAKEANTHNFLQQL
;
A
#
# COMPACT_ATOMS: atom_id res chain seq x y z
N MET A 1 3.17 -0.65 -29.01
CA MET A 1 3.84 -1.42 -27.93
C MET A 1 4.68 -0.45 -27.13
N VAL A 2 4.31 -0.17 -25.87
CA VAL A 2 5.15 0.61 -24.94
C VAL A 2 5.43 -0.32 -23.78
N TYR A 3 6.71 -0.60 -23.55
CA TYR A 3 7.22 -1.48 -22.50
C TYR A 3 6.95 -0.85 -21.12
N LEU A 4 6.29 -1.59 -20.23
CA LEU A 4 5.93 -1.13 -18.89
C LEU A 4 6.68 -1.98 -17.87
N SER A 5 7.45 -1.35 -16.98
CA SER A 5 8.21 -2.08 -15.97
C SER A 5 7.92 -1.55 -14.58
N LEU A 6 7.57 -2.46 -13.67
CA LEU A 6 7.70 -2.25 -12.23
C LEU A 6 9.00 -2.94 -11.80
N GLN A 7 9.86 -2.23 -11.08
CA GLN A 7 11.13 -2.75 -10.60
C GLN A 7 11.17 -2.63 -9.08
N VAL A 8 11.65 -3.69 -8.43
CA VAL A 8 11.97 -3.73 -7.00
C VAL A 8 13.44 -4.13 -6.91
N ASN A 9 14.25 -3.36 -6.17
CA ASN A 9 15.65 -3.71 -5.92
C ASN A 9 15.82 -4.34 -4.52
N ASP A 10 17.02 -4.85 -4.23
CA ASP A 10 17.35 -5.48 -2.93
C ASP A 10 17.21 -4.53 -1.73
N LEU A 11 17.15 -3.21 -1.97
CA LEU A 11 16.92 -2.17 -0.97
C LEU A 11 15.42 -1.90 -0.71
N GLY A 12 14.52 -2.51 -1.47
CA GLY A 12 13.08 -2.30 -1.37
C GLY A 12 12.54 -1.07 -2.12
N ASP A 13 13.35 -0.42 -2.96
CA ASP A 13 12.88 0.69 -3.79
C ASP A 13 11.91 0.19 -4.85
N ILE A 14 10.77 0.86 -4.99
CA ILE A 14 9.72 0.50 -5.96
C ILE A 14 9.66 1.54 -7.06
N ARG A 15 9.74 1.13 -8.32
CA ARG A 15 9.69 2.04 -9.47
C ARG A 15 8.64 1.64 -10.49
N PHE A 16 7.62 2.47 -10.68
CA PHE A 16 6.72 2.43 -11.83
C PHE A 16 7.25 3.33 -12.94
N ASN A 17 7.39 2.79 -14.14
CA ASN A 17 7.79 3.56 -15.31
C ASN A 17 6.76 3.47 -16.43
N ARG A 18 6.09 4.61 -16.69
CA ARG A 18 5.10 4.81 -17.75
C ARG A 18 3.92 3.83 -17.73
N VAL A 19 3.59 3.27 -16.57
CA VAL A 19 2.62 2.18 -16.43
C VAL A 19 1.23 2.59 -16.90
N LYS A 20 0.61 1.71 -17.70
CA LYS A 20 -0.80 1.76 -18.09
C LYS A 20 -1.53 0.57 -17.52
N PHE A 21 -2.73 0.80 -16.99
CA PHE A 21 -3.55 -0.25 -16.40
C PHE A 21 -5.04 -0.04 -16.68
N SER A 22 -5.70 -1.15 -17.01
CA SER A 22 -7.14 -1.30 -17.13
C SER A 22 -7.54 -2.55 -16.34
N TYR A 23 -8.69 -2.53 -15.67
CA TYR A 23 -9.18 -3.74 -14.99
C TYR A 23 -9.52 -4.83 -16.02
N PRO A 24 -9.28 -6.12 -15.73
CA PRO A 24 -9.61 -7.21 -16.64
C PRO A 24 -11.10 -7.24 -17.06
N CYS A 25 -12.00 -6.83 -16.16
CA CYS A 25 -13.43 -6.75 -16.43
C CYS A 25 -13.81 -5.58 -17.36
N GLN A 26 -12.93 -4.59 -17.56
CA GLN A 26 -13.16 -3.39 -18.38
C GLN A 26 -11.88 -2.99 -19.13
N PRO A 27 -11.42 -3.80 -20.11
CA PRO A 27 -10.10 -3.62 -20.75
C PRO A 27 -9.98 -2.32 -21.56
N ILE A 28 -11.10 -1.78 -22.05
CA ILE A 28 -11.15 -0.55 -22.86
C ILE A 28 -10.92 0.71 -22.00
N LEU A 29 -11.27 0.66 -20.71
CA LEU A 29 -11.18 1.81 -19.82
C LEU A 29 -9.80 1.85 -19.14
N ILE A 30 -8.95 2.78 -19.59
CA ILE A 30 -7.63 3.00 -19.00
C ILE A 30 -7.80 3.79 -17.70
N ILE A 31 -7.55 3.15 -16.56
CA ILE A 31 -7.67 3.75 -15.23
C ILE A 31 -6.39 4.48 -14.83
N VAL A 32 -5.24 3.88 -15.14
CA VAL A 32 -3.92 4.48 -14.92
C VAL A 32 -3.27 4.64 -16.28
N ASN A 33 -2.85 5.86 -16.61
CA ASN A 33 -2.19 6.15 -17.88
C ASN A 33 -0.85 6.83 -17.64
N MET A 34 0.23 6.20 -18.10
CA MET A 34 1.60 6.74 -18.05
C MET A 34 2.11 7.07 -16.65
N LEU A 35 1.75 6.27 -15.63
CA LEU A 35 2.22 6.48 -14.26
C LEU A 35 3.74 6.34 -14.17
N LYS A 36 4.38 7.35 -13.59
CA LYS A 36 5.75 7.30 -13.11
C LYS A 36 5.73 7.52 -11.59
N LEU A 37 6.30 6.58 -10.84
CA LEU A 37 6.37 6.64 -9.38
C LEU A 37 7.67 5.98 -8.92
N ILE A 38 8.38 6.61 -8.00
CA ILE A 38 9.62 6.09 -7.42
C ILE A 38 9.48 6.18 -5.90
N ILE A 39 9.40 5.04 -5.23
CA ILE A 39 9.40 4.95 -3.77
C ILE A 39 10.81 4.53 -3.37
N LYS A 40 11.48 5.35 -2.56
CA LYS A 40 12.80 5.07 -2.01
C LYS A 40 12.71 4.76 -0.53
N THR A 41 13.42 3.73 -0.10
CA THR A 41 13.39 3.25 1.30
C THR A 41 14.09 4.24 2.25
N GLU A 42 15.11 4.96 1.77
CA GLU A 42 16.01 5.77 2.61
C GLU A 42 15.49 7.17 2.99
N SER A 43 14.55 7.74 2.23
CA SER A 43 14.17 9.16 2.36
C SER A 43 12.73 9.40 2.77
N GLY A 44 11.97 8.35 3.05
CA GLY A 44 10.52 8.45 2.98
C GLY A 44 10.07 8.78 1.54
N ILE A 45 8.79 8.59 1.31
CA ILE A 45 8.18 8.53 -0.01
C ILE A 45 8.47 9.81 -0.84
N CYS A 46 9.28 9.69 -1.89
CA CYS A 46 9.41 10.73 -2.91
C CYS A 46 8.38 10.46 -4.03
N CYS A 47 7.12 10.77 -3.76
CA CYS A 47 6.06 10.71 -4.77
C CYS A 47 6.28 11.81 -5.82
N GLN A 48 7.12 11.60 -6.83
CA GLN A 48 7.03 12.39 -8.05
C GLN A 48 5.89 11.83 -8.91
N TYR A 49 4.67 12.32 -8.65
CA TYR A 49 3.50 12.03 -9.47
C TYR A 49 3.33 13.13 -10.51
N GLU A 50 3.44 12.80 -11.79
CA GLU A 50 2.86 13.63 -12.86
C GLU A 50 1.44 13.12 -13.11
N ILE A 51 0.55 13.35 -12.14
CA ILE A 51 -0.88 13.12 -12.30
C ILE A 51 -1.54 14.49 -12.29
N ASN A 52 -2.14 14.84 -13.42
CA ASN A 52 -3.06 15.97 -13.53
C ASN A 52 -4.20 15.73 -12.53
N VAL A 53 -4.15 16.42 -11.39
CA VAL A 53 -4.93 16.10 -10.19
C VAL A 53 -6.40 16.43 -10.46
N GLY A 54 -7.21 15.39 -10.72
CA GLY A 54 -8.66 15.45 -10.74
C GLY A 54 -9.27 14.77 -9.51
N ALA A 55 -10.45 15.25 -9.10
CA ALA A 55 -11.28 14.72 -8.02
C ALA A 55 -11.53 13.20 -8.11
N SER A 56 -12.04 12.61 -7.02
CA SER A 56 -12.56 11.22 -6.89
C SER A 56 -12.61 10.41 -8.20
N GLY A 57 -11.80 9.34 -8.31
CA GLY A 57 -11.77 8.46 -9.49
C GLY A 57 -10.46 8.45 -10.30
N CYS A 58 -9.43 9.21 -9.89
CA CYS A 58 -8.14 9.28 -10.60
C CYS A 58 -7.20 8.07 -10.40
N GLY A 59 -7.72 6.92 -9.93
CA GLY A 59 -6.95 5.68 -9.86
C GLY A 59 -6.00 5.54 -8.65
N LYS A 60 -6.13 6.35 -7.59
CA LYS A 60 -5.28 6.22 -6.37
C LYS A 60 -5.40 4.83 -5.72
N SER A 61 -6.63 4.38 -5.50
CA SER A 61 -6.88 3.03 -4.98
C SER A 61 -6.37 1.95 -5.92
N THR A 62 -6.41 2.21 -7.24
CA THR A 62 -5.85 1.31 -8.24
C THR A 62 -4.32 1.22 -8.15
N ILE A 63 -3.62 2.33 -7.87
CA ILE A 63 -2.17 2.32 -7.63
C ILE A 63 -1.83 1.53 -6.36
N ILE A 64 -2.60 1.70 -5.29
CA ILE A 64 -2.46 0.91 -4.06
C ILE A 64 -2.67 -0.57 -4.37
N GLN A 65 -3.73 -0.92 -5.11
CA GLN A 65 -4.01 -2.31 -5.52
C GLN A 65 -2.90 -2.91 -6.40
N LEU A 66 -2.24 -2.10 -7.22
CA LEU A 66 -1.07 -2.52 -8.01
C LEU A 66 0.17 -2.73 -7.13
N LEU A 67 0.41 -1.85 -6.15
CA LEU A 67 1.46 -1.99 -5.15
C LEU A 67 1.25 -3.25 -4.31
N GLU A 68 0.04 -3.49 -3.82
CA GLU A 68 -0.33 -4.66 -3.02
C GLU A 68 -0.40 -5.96 -3.82
N ARG A 69 -0.18 -5.90 -5.14
CA ARG A 69 -0.29 -7.02 -6.09
C ARG A 69 -1.65 -7.69 -6.09
N PHE A 70 -2.73 -6.93 -5.91
CA PHE A 70 -4.09 -7.43 -6.19
C PHE A 70 -4.33 -7.57 -7.70
N TYR A 71 -3.59 -6.83 -8.52
CA TYR A 71 -3.54 -7.01 -9.96
C TYR A 71 -2.09 -7.05 -10.44
N ASP A 72 -1.80 -7.97 -11.35
CA ASP A 72 -0.50 -8.03 -12.01
C ASP A 72 -0.47 -7.05 -13.19
N LEU A 73 0.69 -6.41 -13.39
CA LEU A 73 0.98 -5.71 -14.63
C LEU A 73 1.30 -6.75 -15.71
N PHE A 74 0.79 -6.53 -16.92
CA PHE A 74 1.12 -7.32 -18.11
C PHE A 74 2.56 -7.02 -18.57
N ASP A 75 3.57 -7.31 -17.75
CA ASP A 75 4.92 -7.60 -18.25
C ASP A 75 5.77 -8.31 -17.20
N HIS A 76 6.66 -9.16 -17.70
CA HIS A 76 6.99 -10.43 -17.08
C HIS A 76 8.17 -10.45 -16.09
N MET A 77 8.75 -9.32 -15.70
CA MET A 77 10.12 -9.35 -15.18
C MET A 77 10.27 -8.56 -13.87
N ASN A 78 10.70 -9.27 -12.80
CA ASN A 78 11.13 -8.86 -11.45
C ASN A 78 10.19 -9.03 -10.25
N ILE A 79 8.87 -9.03 -10.39
CA ILE A 79 7.98 -8.98 -9.20
C ILE A 79 7.23 -10.27 -8.99
N LYS A 80 6.99 -11.02 -10.06
CA LYS A 80 6.39 -12.35 -9.98
C LYS A 80 7.24 -13.31 -9.15
N GLU A 81 8.55 -13.08 -9.07
CA GLU A 81 9.50 -13.87 -8.28
C GLU A 81 9.57 -13.44 -6.80
N LEU A 82 9.01 -12.28 -6.44
CA LEU A 82 8.96 -11.84 -5.05
C LEU A 82 7.93 -12.66 -4.27
N ASN A 83 8.36 -13.17 -3.11
CA ASN A 83 7.48 -13.76 -2.13
C ASN A 83 6.51 -12.68 -1.62
N ILE A 84 5.22 -12.81 -1.96
CA ILE A 84 4.18 -11.81 -1.63
C ILE A 84 4.06 -11.60 -0.12
N ASN A 85 4.19 -12.66 0.69
CA ASN A 85 4.06 -12.54 2.14
C ASN A 85 5.22 -11.72 2.72
N SER A 86 6.44 -11.99 2.27
CA SER A 86 7.62 -11.22 2.66
C SER A 86 7.53 -9.77 2.16
N PHE A 87 7.02 -9.54 0.95
CA PHE A 87 6.84 -8.18 0.45
C PHE A 87 5.82 -7.39 1.27
N ARG A 88 4.65 -8.00 1.58
CA ARG A 88 3.59 -7.37 2.36
C ARG A 88 3.98 -7.15 3.83
N SER A 89 4.87 -7.96 4.40
CA SER A 89 5.34 -7.76 5.79
C SER A 89 6.15 -6.46 5.97
N HIS A 90 6.62 -5.85 4.89
CA HIS A 90 7.33 -4.56 4.90
C HIS A 90 6.40 -3.38 4.58
N MET A 91 5.09 -3.63 4.47
CA MET A 91 4.09 -2.60 4.15
C MET A 91 2.98 -2.58 5.19
N SER A 92 2.44 -1.38 5.43
CA SER A 92 1.22 -1.21 6.19
C SER A 92 0.29 -0.31 5.38
N LEU A 93 -0.95 -0.76 5.16
CA LEU A 93 -1.97 0.00 4.46
C LEU A 93 -2.90 0.67 5.47
N LEU A 94 -3.02 1.99 5.37
CA LEU A 94 -4.06 2.75 6.08
C LEU A 94 -5.18 3.09 5.10
N GLY A 95 -6.30 2.39 5.26
CA GLY A 95 -7.52 2.63 4.47
C GLY A 95 -8.22 3.93 4.87
N GLN A 96 -9.00 4.50 3.95
CA GLN A 96 -9.84 5.68 4.23
C GLN A 96 -10.93 5.39 5.28
N GLN A 97 -11.40 4.14 5.33
CA GLN A 97 -12.32 3.64 6.35
C GLN A 97 -11.59 2.60 7.19
N PRO A 98 -11.49 2.79 8.52
CA PRO A 98 -10.86 1.80 9.40
C PRO A 98 -11.72 0.55 9.46
N ILE A 99 -11.08 -0.61 9.33
CA ILE A 99 -11.71 -1.92 9.51
C ILE A 99 -11.39 -2.38 10.93
N LEU A 100 -12.42 -2.63 11.73
CA LEU A 100 -12.29 -3.18 13.09
C LEU A 100 -12.96 -4.55 13.13
N CYS A 101 -12.35 -5.50 13.82
CA CYS A 101 -12.98 -6.79 14.06
C CYS A 101 -13.82 -6.74 15.34
N SER A 102 -14.78 -7.67 15.46
CA SER A 102 -15.63 -7.84 16.64
C SER A 102 -14.86 -8.45 17.82
N MET A 103 -13.86 -7.72 18.30
CA MET A 103 -12.95 -8.06 19.39
C MET A 103 -12.66 -6.83 20.24
N SER A 104 -11.93 -6.98 21.34
CA SER A 104 -11.56 -5.86 22.20
C SER A 104 -10.65 -4.86 21.47
N ILE A 105 -10.53 -3.65 22.03
CA ILE A 105 -9.66 -2.61 21.49
C ILE A 105 -8.19 -3.06 21.53
N ALA A 106 -7.78 -3.73 22.61
CA ALA A 106 -6.43 -4.28 22.74
C ALA A 106 -6.15 -5.34 21.65
N GLU A 107 -7.12 -6.23 21.38
CA GLU A 107 -7.00 -7.23 20.32
C GLU A 107 -7.01 -6.60 18.91
N ASN A 108 -7.73 -5.48 18.70
CA ASN A 108 -7.65 -4.71 17.46
C ASN A 108 -6.28 -4.04 17.27
N ILE A 109 -5.66 -3.50 18.33
CA ILE A 109 -4.32 -2.90 18.24
C ILE A 109 -3.25 -3.97 18.01
N GLN A 110 -3.37 -5.12 18.66
CA GLN A 110 -2.46 -6.25 18.52
C GLN A 110 -2.69 -7.08 17.24
N TYR A 111 -3.75 -6.81 16.47
CA TYR A 111 -4.17 -7.69 15.38
C TYR A 111 -2.99 -8.10 14.47
N GLU A 112 -2.83 -9.42 14.26
CA GLU A 112 -1.73 -10.05 13.50
C GLU A 112 -0.30 -9.86 14.06
N LEU A 113 -0.13 -9.26 15.24
CA LEU A 113 1.14 -9.15 15.96
C LEU A 113 1.31 -10.26 16.99
N GLN A 114 2.38 -11.04 16.84
CA GLN A 114 2.75 -12.10 17.80
C GLN A 114 3.57 -11.53 18.96
N ASN A 115 3.39 -12.08 20.15
CA ASN A 115 4.16 -11.72 21.37
C ASN A 115 4.11 -10.22 21.73
N PHE A 116 3.01 -9.54 21.42
CA PHE A 116 2.84 -8.12 21.71
C PHE A 116 2.35 -7.93 23.15
N THR A 117 3.12 -7.22 23.98
CA THR A 117 2.82 -7.05 25.40
C THR A 117 1.79 -5.95 25.63
N PHE A 118 1.11 -5.97 26.78
CA PHE A 118 0.15 -4.94 27.13
C PHE A 118 0.79 -3.53 27.21
N ASP A 119 2.03 -3.43 27.66
CA ASP A 119 2.76 -2.16 27.67
C ASP A 119 3.01 -1.62 26.25
N GLN A 120 3.29 -2.50 25.30
CA GLN A 120 3.43 -2.12 23.89
C GLN A 120 2.08 -1.63 23.33
N ILE A 121 0.97 -2.28 23.66
CA ILE A 121 -0.38 -1.83 23.28
C ILE A 121 -0.64 -0.40 23.79
N ILE A 122 -0.32 -0.12 25.06
CA ILE A 122 -0.48 1.23 25.63
C ILE A 122 0.39 2.24 24.89
N ASN A 123 1.64 1.90 24.60
CA ASN A 123 2.56 2.79 23.90
C ASN A 123 2.09 3.07 22.47
N THR A 124 1.64 2.05 21.73
CA THR A 124 1.06 2.22 20.39
C THR A 124 -0.18 3.12 20.42
N ALA A 125 -1.06 2.96 21.41
CA ALA A 125 -2.22 3.85 21.58
C ALA A 125 -1.81 5.31 21.87
N LYS A 126 -0.68 5.53 22.56
CA LYS A 126 -0.16 6.88 22.80
C LYS A 126 0.44 7.48 21.53
N GLU A 127 1.24 6.72 20.79
CA GLU A 127 1.82 7.14 19.50
C GLU A 127 0.73 7.47 18.46
N ALA A 128 -0.35 6.70 18.46
CA ALA A 128 -1.52 6.94 17.62
C ALA A 128 -2.42 8.09 18.11
N ASN A 129 -2.08 8.76 19.22
CA ASN A 129 -2.90 9.80 19.88
C ASN A 129 -4.32 9.34 20.27
N THR A 130 -4.55 8.04 20.47
CA THR A 130 -5.86 7.47 20.84
C THR A 130 -5.97 7.13 22.32
N HIS A 131 -4.87 7.07 23.06
CA HIS A 131 -4.86 6.64 24.47
C HIS A 131 -5.86 7.39 25.37
N ASN A 132 -5.91 8.72 25.27
CA ASN A 132 -6.81 9.53 26.11
C ASN A 132 -8.29 9.27 25.80
N PHE A 133 -8.63 9.02 24.53
CA PHE A 133 -9.98 8.65 24.12
C PHE A 133 -10.35 7.27 24.68
N LEU A 134 -9.42 6.32 24.60
CA LEU A 134 -9.63 4.96 25.10
C LEU A 134 -9.83 4.89 26.62
N GLN A 135 -9.23 5.80 27.39
CA GLN A 135 -9.43 5.88 28.84
C GLN A 135 -10.83 6.41 29.25
N GLN A 136 -11.55 7.03 28.32
CA GLN A 136 -12.87 7.63 28.58
C GLN A 136 -14.04 6.72 28.18
N LEU A 137 -13.76 5.58 27.55
CA LEU A 137 -14.72 4.53 27.19
C LEU A 137 -14.94 3.58 28.38
#